data_AF-A7TC61-F1
#
_entry.id   AF-A7TC61-F1
#
_cell.length_a   1.000
_cell.length_b   1.000
_cell.length_c   1.000
_cell.angle_alpha   90.00
_cell.angle_beta   90.00
_cell.angle_gamma   90.00
#
_symmetry.space_group_name_H-M   'P 1'
#
loop_
_entity.id
_entity.type
_entity.pdbx_description
1 polymer ?
#
loop_
_entity_poly.entity_id
_entity_poly.type
_entity_poly.pdbx_seq_one_letter_code
_entity_poly.pdbx_strand_id
1 'polypeptide(L)'
;MIKCKDNKSILKAEIFETSASGNAMKKITQFSKPKDKIKIVLNPEEKFQTITGFGGAFTTSTAYLLGKMSKKNRKKILEAYFGEEGANYSLTRTHINSCDFSLYQYAYAMIENDKELKYFSIEEDKENNMLNTILEAKSISKEGFKIIASPWTAPPWMKDNKEWVGGKLLPEYNETWALYFSK
;
A
#
# COMPACT_ATOMS: atom_id res chain seq x y z
N MET A 1 54.70 23.53 4.90
CA MET A 1 53.56 23.33 5.82
C MET A 1 52.27 23.27 5.00
N ILE A 2 51.82 22.07 4.64
CA ILE A 2 50.55 21.88 3.92
C ILE A 2 49.46 21.73 4.98
N LYS A 3 48.68 22.79 5.19
CA LYS A 3 47.48 22.76 6.03
C LYS A 3 46.43 21.90 5.33
N CYS A 4 46.14 20.71 5.86
CA CYS A 4 44.89 20.01 5.55
C CYS A 4 43.73 20.90 6.00
N LYS A 5 42.92 21.37 5.05
CA LYS A 5 41.62 21.95 5.35
C LYS A 5 40.69 20.80 5.73
N ASP A 6 40.36 20.70 7.00
CA ASP A 6 39.23 19.90 7.48
C ASP A 6 37.95 20.46 6.85
N ASN A 7 37.60 20.01 5.64
CA ASN A 7 36.29 20.23 5.04
C ASN A 7 35.27 19.34 5.76
N LYS A 8 34.99 19.65 7.03
CA LYS A 8 33.81 19.12 7.71
C LYS A 8 32.60 19.82 7.12
N SER A 9 31.98 19.21 6.12
CA SER A 9 30.66 19.65 5.67
C SER A 9 29.72 19.53 6.87
N ILE A 10 29.08 20.65 7.23
CA ILE A 10 28.07 20.64 8.27
C ILE A 10 26.85 19.97 7.67
N LEU A 11 26.45 18.82 8.22
CA LEU A 11 25.20 18.18 7.86
C LEU A 11 24.05 19.15 8.14
N LYS A 12 23.38 19.64 7.09
CA LYS A 12 22.11 20.33 7.21
C LYS A 12 21.02 19.27 7.24
N ALA A 13 20.43 19.05 8.41
CA ALA A 13 19.37 18.08 8.60
C ALA A 13 18.13 18.75 9.17
N GLU A 14 16.96 18.30 8.71
CA GLU A 14 15.71 18.55 9.40
C GLU A 14 15.38 17.34 10.27
N ILE A 15 14.93 17.60 11.50
CA ILE A 15 14.66 16.54 12.48
C ILE A 15 13.20 16.62 12.86
N PHE A 16 12.53 15.48 12.77
CA PHE A 16 11.13 15.32 13.15
C PHE A 16 11.04 14.27 14.25
N GLU A 17 10.20 14.53 15.25
CA GLU A 17 9.98 13.63 16.38
C GLU A 17 8.52 13.23 16.48
N THR A 18 8.30 11.93 16.69
CA THR A 18 7.04 11.37 17.18
C THR A 18 7.32 10.64 18.48
N SER A 19 6.55 10.93 19.54
CA SER A 19 6.78 10.38 20.88
C SER A 19 5.49 9.93 21.54
N ALA A 20 5.58 8.94 22.43
CA ALA A 20 4.46 8.51 23.27
C ALA A 20 3.95 9.63 24.19
N SER A 21 4.80 10.61 24.51
CA SER A 21 4.45 11.81 25.28
C SER A 21 3.68 12.87 24.47
N GLY A 22 3.45 12.64 23.17
CA GLY A 22 2.50 13.43 22.37
C GLY A 22 3.10 14.26 21.24
N ASN A 23 4.40 14.21 20.98
CA ASN A 23 4.91 14.77 19.73
C ASN A 23 4.43 13.91 18.56
N ALA A 24 3.93 14.55 17.50
CA ALA A 24 3.42 13.89 16.31
C ALA A 24 4.02 14.57 15.08
N MET A 25 5.06 13.96 14.49
CA MET A 25 5.84 14.53 13.38
C MET A 25 6.28 15.99 13.65
N LYS A 26 6.63 16.31 14.90
CA LYS A 26 6.99 17.66 15.30
C LYS A 26 8.41 17.97 14.83
N LYS A 27 8.59 19.06 14.08
CA LYS A 27 9.92 19.55 13.73
C LYS A 27 10.66 20.03 14.98
N ILE A 28 11.82 19.45 15.26
CA ILE A 28 12.67 19.80 16.40
C ILE A 28 13.78 20.74 15.93
N THR A 29 13.85 21.90 16.56
CA THR A 29 14.86 22.93 16.25
C THR A 29 15.82 23.18 17.42
N GLN A 30 15.50 22.66 18.61
CA GLN A 30 16.26 22.84 19.83
C GLN A 30 16.76 21.49 20.34
N PHE A 31 18.06 21.41 20.60
CA PHE A 31 18.72 20.18 21.05
C PHE A 31 19.48 20.44 22.34
N SER A 32 19.27 19.60 23.36
CA SER A 32 20.11 19.58 24.56
C SER A 32 21.44 18.91 24.23
N LYS A 33 22.56 19.47 24.72
CA LYS A 33 23.86 18.78 24.63
C LYS A 33 23.87 17.59 25.60
N PRO A 34 23.95 16.34 25.11
CA PRO A 34 24.01 15.19 25.99
C PRO A 34 25.37 15.14 26.71
N LYS A 35 25.40 14.58 27.93
CA LYS A 35 26.64 14.34 28.69
C LYS A 35 27.52 13.31 27.98
N ASP A 36 26.91 12.22 27.52
CA ASP A 36 27.58 11.17 26.76
C ASP A 36 27.33 11.34 25.26
N LYS A 37 28.37 11.12 24.45
CA LYS A 37 28.29 11.28 22.99
C LYS A 37 28.35 9.91 22.33
N ILE A 38 27.26 9.55 21.65
CA ILE A 38 27.25 8.43 20.71
C ILE A 38 27.53 9.01 19.32
N LYS A 39 28.45 8.38 18.58
CA LYS A 39 28.80 8.78 17.21
C LYS A 39 28.30 7.72 16.23
N ILE A 40 27.37 8.12 15.36
CA ILE A 40 26.92 7.35 14.21
C ILE A 40 27.60 7.93 12.96
N VAL A 41 28.18 7.08 12.12
CA VAL A 41 28.89 7.48 10.90
C VAL A 41 28.21 6.83 9.70
N LEU A 42 27.88 7.63 8.69
CA LEU A 42 27.33 7.15 7.42
C LEU A 42 28.47 6.91 6.43
N ASN A 43 28.46 5.76 5.76
CA ASN A 43 29.40 5.42 4.68
C ASN A 43 28.63 5.33 3.34
N PRO A 44 28.61 6.39 2.52
CA PRO A 44 27.85 6.40 1.25
C PRO A 44 28.34 5.41 0.19
N GLU A 45 29.57 4.90 0.31
CA GLU A 45 30.15 3.92 -0.61
C GLU A 45 29.63 2.49 -0.35
N GLU A 46 29.13 2.23 0.86
CA GLU A 46 28.54 0.96 1.23
C GLU A 46 27.03 0.98 1.01
N LYS A 47 26.59 0.35 -0.08
CA LYS A 47 25.20 0.35 -0.54
C LYS A 47 24.51 -0.98 -0.23
N PHE A 48 23.22 -0.90 0.05
CA PHE A 48 22.34 -2.06 0.27
C PHE A 48 21.18 -2.03 -0.75
N GLN A 49 20.00 -2.51 -0.36
CA GLN A 49 18.82 -2.56 -1.21
C GLN A 49 18.27 -1.17 -1.57
N THR A 50 17.69 -1.07 -2.76
CA THR A 50 16.83 0.06 -3.13
C THR A 50 15.46 -0.10 -2.47
N ILE A 51 14.97 0.95 -1.83
CA ILE A 51 13.63 0.97 -1.23
C ILE A 51 12.59 1.25 -2.31
N THR A 52 11.64 0.34 -2.48
CA THR A 52 10.59 0.46 -3.51
C THR A 52 9.53 1.51 -3.16
N GLY A 53 9.18 1.61 -1.88
CA GLY A 53 8.21 2.58 -1.36
C GLY A 53 7.59 2.11 -0.05
N PHE A 54 6.69 2.94 0.47
CA PHE A 54 5.92 2.68 1.69
C PHE A 54 4.45 3.06 1.48
N GLY A 55 3.55 2.41 2.21
CA GLY A 55 2.14 2.79 2.23
C GLY A 55 1.24 1.76 2.89
N GLY A 56 0.01 1.65 2.39
CA GLY A 56 -1.05 0.85 2.98
C GLY A 56 -1.89 0.08 1.95
N ALA A 57 -2.90 -0.64 2.44
CA ALA A 57 -3.77 -1.46 1.60
C ALA A 57 -5.12 -0.78 1.31
N PHE A 58 -5.51 -0.79 0.05
CA PHE A 58 -6.89 -0.56 -0.37
C PHE A 58 -7.64 -1.89 -0.20
N THR A 59 -8.45 -1.97 0.85
CA THR A 59 -9.40 -3.07 1.05
C THR A 59 -10.82 -2.58 0.78
N THR A 60 -11.76 -3.49 0.53
CA THR A 60 -13.18 -3.15 0.45
C THR A 60 -13.64 -2.40 1.70
N SER A 61 -13.20 -2.81 2.89
CA SER A 61 -13.52 -2.11 4.16
C SER A 61 -12.97 -0.69 4.19
N THR A 62 -11.73 -0.46 3.75
CA THR A 62 -11.15 0.89 3.62
C THR A 62 -11.99 1.76 2.68
N ALA A 63 -12.32 1.24 1.49
CA ALA A 63 -13.11 1.95 0.49
C ALA A 63 -14.53 2.27 0.99
N TYR A 64 -15.15 1.31 1.68
CA TYR A 64 -16.47 1.45 2.29
C TYR A 64 -16.48 2.55 3.36
N LEU A 65 -15.56 2.49 4.32
CA LEU A 65 -15.46 3.49 5.40
C LEU A 65 -15.19 4.89 4.86
N LEU A 66 -14.28 5.03 3.90
CA LEU A 66 -14.03 6.31 3.23
C LEU A 66 -15.25 6.78 2.43
N GLY A 67 -16.04 5.87 1.86
CA GLY A 67 -17.28 6.18 1.15
C GLY A 67 -18.42 6.66 2.05
N LYS A 68 -18.41 6.28 3.34
CA LYS A 68 -19.37 6.76 4.35
C LYS A 68 -19.06 8.15 4.89
N MET A 69 -17.88 8.71 4.59
CA MET A 69 -17.49 10.03 5.06
C MET A 69 -18.02 11.14 4.15
N SER A 70 -18.08 12.37 4.69
CA SER A 70 -18.30 13.56 3.85
C SER A 70 -17.15 13.72 2.85
N LYS A 71 -17.42 14.28 1.67
CA LYS A 71 -16.39 14.56 0.65
C LYS A 71 -15.19 15.32 1.21
N LYS A 72 -15.44 16.28 2.13
CA LYS A 72 -14.40 17.06 2.81
C LYS A 72 -13.48 16.18 3.68
N ASN A 73 -14.05 15.31 4.51
CA ASN A 73 -13.28 14.45 5.39
C ASN A 73 -12.55 13.34 4.63
N ARG A 74 -13.21 12.75 3.62
CA ARG A 74 -12.58 11.79 2.70
C ARG A 74 -11.35 12.41 2.03
N LYS A 75 -11.50 13.61 1.44
CA LYS A 75 -10.36 14.33 0.85
C LYS A 75 -9.25 14.57 1.86
N LYS A 76 -9.57 15.04 3.08
CA LYS A 76 -8.57 15.27 4.13
C LYS A 76 -7.74 14.02 4.43
N ILE A 77 -8.36 12.84 4.50
CA ILE A 77 -7.66 11.58 4.76
C ILE A 77 -6.80 11.17 3.56
N LEU A 78 -7.33 11.27 2.34
CA LEU A 78 -6.56 10.92 1.14
C LEU A 78 -5.36 11.86 0.95
N GLU A 79 -5.50 13.16 1.20
CA GLU A 79 -4.40 14.13 1.21
C GLU A 79 -3.36 13.79 2.30
N ALA A 80 -3.81 13.39 3.49
CA ALA A 80 -2.89 12.99 4.56
C ALA A 80 -2.05 11.75 4.20
N TYR A 81 -2.57 10.82 3.40
CA TYR A 81 -1.81 9.64 2.98
C TYR A 81 -1.04 9.83 1.67
N PHE A 82 -1.61 10.51 0.68
CA PHE A 82 -1.11 10.53 -0.69
C PHE A 82 -0.61 11.91 -1.15
N GLY A 83 -0.93 12.99 -0.44
CA GLY A 83 -0.48 14.34 -0.77
C GLY A 83 1.00 14.56 -0.41
N GLU A 84 1.65 15.50 -1.11
CA GLU A 84 3.07 15.85 -0.88
C GLU A 84 3.36 16.31 0.55
N GLU A 85 2.42 17.04 1.16
CA GLU A 85 2.51 17.53 2.54
C GLU A 85 2.07 16.48 3.58
N GLY A 86 1.63 15.30 3.12
CA GLY A 86 1.20 14.18 3.95
C GLY A 86 2.29 13.12 4.11
N ALA A 87 1.86 11.88 4.29
CA ALA A 87 2.76 10.71 4.35
C ALA A 87 3.34 10.33 2.97
N ASN A 88 2.81 10.89 1.89
CA ASN A 88 3.24 10.69 0.50
C ASN A 88 3.50 9.22 0.15
N TYR A 89 2.47 8.38 0.35
CA TYR A 89 2.52 6.95 0.07
C TYR A 89 2.92 6.68 -1.38
N SER A 90 3.91 5.80 -1.54
CA SER A 90 4.56 5.45 -2.82
C SER A 90 4.40 3.97 -3.19
N LEU A 91 3.96 3.14 -2.25
CA LEU A 91 3.68 1.72 -2.47
C LEU A 91 2.41 1.33 -1.73
N THR A 92 1.45 0.79 -2.45
CA THR A 92 0.16 0.33 -1.90
C THR A 92 -0.09 -1.12 -2.25
N ARG A 93 -1.07 -1.71 -1.56
CA ARG A 93 -1.56 -3.05 -1.84
C ARG A 93 -3.05 -3.03 -2.15
N THR A 94 -3.50 -3.89 -3.06
CA THR A 94 -4.92 -4.22 -3.23
C THR A 94 -5.10 -5.74 -3.19
N HIS A 95 -6.32 -6.19 -2.94
CA HIS A 95 -6.69 -7.59 -3.08
C HIS A 95 -7.26 -7.86 -4.47
N ILE A 96 -7.12 -9.10 -4.93
CA ILE A 96 -7.84 -9.67 -6.07
C ILE A 96 -8.94 -10.54 -5.47
N ASN A 97 -10.20 -10.39 -5.90
CA ASN A 97 -11.38 -11.00 -5.26
C ASN A 97 -11.65 -10.41 -3.88
N SER A 98 -12.48 -11.05 -3.06
CA SER A 98 -12.63 -10.69 -1.65
C SER A 98 -11.40 -11.02 -0.81
N CYS A 99 -11.30 -10.37 0.33
CA CYS A 99 -10.43 -10.73 1.44
C CYS A 99 -11.22 -10.81 2.76
N ASP A 100 -10.55 -11.09 3.86
CA ASP A 100 -11.11 -11.02 5.21
C ASP A 100 -11.58 -9.61 5.61
N PHE A 101 -11.07 -8.57 4.95
CA PHE A 101 -11.53 -7.17 5.04
C PHE A 101 -12.50 -6.78 3.92
N SER A 102 -13.17 -7.75 3.29
CA SER A 102 -14.31 -7.51 2.41
C SER A 102 -15.64 -7.60 3.15
N LEU A 103 -16.67 -6.92 2.62
CA LEU A 103 -18.00 -6.91 3.25
C LEU A 103 -18.72 -8.27 3.12
N TYR A 104 -18.34 -9.05 2.11
CA TYR A 104 -18.79 -10.40 1.82
C TYR A 104 -17.76 -11.10 0.94
N GLN A 105 -17.91 -12.42 0.73
CA GLN A 105 -17.04 -13.19 -0.15
C GLN A 105 -17.48 -13.06 -1.61
N TYR A 106 -16.55 -12.77 -2.51
CA TYR A 106 -16.80 -12.63 -3.95
C TYR A 106 -15.55 -12.95 -4.76
N ALA A 107 -15.72 -13.24 -6.04
CA ALA A 107 -14.65 -13.34 -7.01
C ALA A 107 -15.14 -12.84 -8.38
N TYR A 108 -14.23 -12.39 -9.22
CA TYR A 108 -14.53 -11.84 -10.54
C TYR A 108 -15.04 -12.85 -11.57
N ALA A 109 -14.92 -14.16 -11.32
CA ALA A 109 -15.46 -15.19 -12.20
C ALA A 109 -16.23 -16.26 -11.40
N MET A 110 -17.55 -16.09 -11.34
CA MET A 110 -18.44 -16.99 -10.57
C MET A 110 -19.17 -18.03 -11.43
N ILE A 111 -19.08 -17.96 -12.77
CA ILE A 111 -19.69 -18.96 -13.66
C ILE A 111 -18.83 -20.23 -13.64
N GLU A 112 -19.41 -21.35 -13.18
CA GLU A 112 -18.71 -22.63 -13.11
C GLU A 112 -18.22 -23.09 -14.49
N ASN A 113 -17.00 -23.63 -14.54
CA ASN A 113 -16.37 -24.16 -15.75
C ASN A 113 -16.16 -23.14 -16.88
N ASP A 114 -16.28 -21.84 -16.63
CA ASP A 114 -15.85 -20.78 -17.56
C ASP A 114 -14.32 -20.69 -17.62
N LYS A 115 -13.67 -21.73 -18.17
CA LYS A 115 -12.22 -21.85 -18.23
C LYS A 115 -11.55 -20.75 -19.08
N GLU A 116 -12.31 -20.12 -19.97
CA GLU A 116 -11.87 -19.02 -20.84
C GLU A 116 -12.14 -17.63 -20.23
N LEU A 117 -12.79 -17.55 -19.07
CA LEU A 117 -13.11 -16.31 -18.36
C LEU A 117 -13.87 -15.32 -19.27
N LYS A 118 -14.89 -15.82 -19.96
CA LYS A 118 -15.78 -15.01 -20.83
C LYS A 118 -16.66 -14.06 -20.02
N TYR A 119 -17.00 -14.43 -18.79
CA TYR A 119 -17.87 -13.67 -17.90
C TYR A 119 -17.11 -12.99 -16.76
N PHE A 120 -15.77 -12.93 -16.85
CA PHE A 120 -14.96 -12.23 -15.85
C PHE A 120 -15.36 -10.75 -15.74
N SER A 121 -15.57 -10.27 -14.53
CA SER A 121 -15.98 -8.90 -14.26
C SER A 121 -15.43 -8.40 -12.92
N ILE A 122 -14.96 -7.14 -12.91
CA ILE A 122 -14.54 -6.43 -11.69
C ILE A 122 -15.67 -5.55 -11.13
N GLU A 123 -16.92 -5.86 -11.43
CA GLU A 123 -18.04 -4.99 -11.08
C GLU A 123 -18.18 -4.80 -9.57
N GLU A 124 -17.93 -5.85 -8.78
CA GLU A 124 -17.95 -5.80 -7.31
C GLU A 124 -16.97 -4.75 -6.77
N ASP A 125 -15.81 -4.56 -7.41
CA ASP A 125 -14.83 -3.56 -6.98
C ASP A 125 -15.24 -2.12 -7.33
N LYS A 126 -16.02 -1.96 -8.41
CA LYS A 126 -16.62 -0.66 -8.76
C LYS A 126 -17.75 -0.32 -7.80
N GLU A 127 -18.66 -1.27 -7.56
CA GLU A 127 -19.80 -1.11 -6.66
C GLU A 127 -19.36 -0.84 -5.22
N ASN A 128 -18.31 -1.52 -4.76
CA ASN A 128 -17.74 -1.30 -3.43
C ASN A 128 -16.83 -0.06 -3.35
N ASN A 129 -16.80 0.77 -4.39
CA ASN A 129 -16.06 2.05 -4.46
C ASN A 129 -14.53 1.90 -4.32
N MET A 130 -14.00 0.70 -4.52
CA MET A 130 -12.56 0.43 -4.42
C MET A 130 -11.81 1.12 -5.56
N LEU A 131 -12.29 0.94 -6.80
CA LEU A 131 -11.68 1.56 -7.98
C LEU A 131 -11.65 3.08 -7.88
N ASN A 132 -12.78 3.70 -7.53
CA ASN A 132 -12.87 5.15 -7.35
C ASN A 132 -11.94 5.67 -6.26
N THR A 133 -11.80 4.94 -5.14
CA THR A 133 -10.88 5.32 -4.06
C THR A 133 -9.42 5.30 -4.51
N ILE A 134 -9.02 4.30 -5.29
CA ILE A 134 -7.67 4.21 -5.87
C ILE A 134 -7.45 5.37 -6.87
N LEU A 135 -8.43 5.66 -7.73
CA LEU A 135 -8.34 6.75 -8.71
C LEU A 135 -8.25 8.13 -8.04
N GLU A 136 -9.03 8.37 -6.98
CA GLU A 136 -8.93 9.60 -6.20
C GLU A 136 -7.56 9.75 -5.53
N ALA A 137 -7.06 8.70 -4.88
CA ALA A 137 -5.71 8.69 -4.31
C ALA A 137 -4.65 8.99 -5.38
N LYS A 138 -4.77 8.38 -6.56
CA LYS A 138 -3.87 8.61 -7.69
C LYS A 138 -3.93 10.05 -8.20
N SER A 139 -5.09 10.70 -8.16
CA SER A 139 -5.24 12.10 -8.56
C SER A 139 -4.59 13.09 -7.59
N ILE A 140 -4.44 12.69 -6.31
CA ILE A 140 -3.80 13.49 -5.26
C ILE A 140 -2.28 13.29 -5.25
N SER A 141 -1.83 12.05 -5.49
CA SER A 141 -0.41 11.71 -5.51
C SER A 141 0.28 12.28 -6.75
N LYS A 142 1.17 13.25 -6.54
CA LYS A 142 1.90 13.92 -7.64
C LYS A 142 2.88 13.01 -8.35
N GLU A 143 3.66 12.24 -7.59
CA GLU A 143 4.65 11.29 -8.13
C GLU A 143 4.03 9.93 -8.45
N GLY A 144 2.76 9.73 -8.09
CA GLY A 144 2.08 8.45 -8.17
C GLY A 144 2.57 7.43 -7.13
N PHE A 145 2.01 6.23 -7.20
CA PHE A 145 2.39 5.10 -6.34
C PHE A 145 2.30 3.79 -7.08
N LYS A 146 3.05 2.80 -6.60
CA LYS A 146 2.99 1.41 -7.08
C LYS A 146 1.87 0.66 -6.38
N ILE A 147 1.31 -0.36 -7.04
CA ILE A 147 0.28 -1.24 -6.49
C ILE A 147 0.77 -2.68 -6.58
N ILE A 148 0.72 -3.39 -5.45
CA ILE A 148 0.86 -4.84 -5.40
C ILE A 148 -0.55 -5.42 -5.26
N ALA A 149 -0.93 -6.34 -6.16
CA ALA A 149 -2.20 -7.06 -6.08
C ALA A 149 -1.96 -8.50 -5.60
N SER A 150 -2.83 -9.03 -4.74
CA SER A 150 -2.71 -10.42 -4.28
C SER A 150 -4.09 -11.04 -4.05
N PRO A 151 -4.36 -12.26 -4.54
CA PRO A 151 -5.61 -12.95 -4.22
C PRO A 151 -5.54 -13.61 -2.84
N TRP A 152 -6.70 -13.77 -2.19
CA TRP A 152 -6.84 -14.62 -1.01
C TRP A 152 -7.25 -16.04 -1.39
N THR A 153 -8.13 -16.17 -2.39
CA THR A 153 -8.63 -17.46 -2.86
C THR A 153 -9.03 -17.38 -4.33
N ALA A 154 -8.89 -18.49 -5.05
CA ALA A 154 -9.56 -18.71 -6.32
C ALA A 154 -11.08 -18.85 -6.11
N PRO A 155 -11.91 -18.64 -7.17
CA PRO A 155 -13.32 -18.96 -7.14
C PRO A 155 -13.57 -20.38 -6.62
N PRO A 156 -14.63 -20.62 -5.81
CA PRO A 156 -14.88 -21.92 -5.20
C PRO A 156 -14.92 -23.08 -6.22
N TRP A 157 -15.49 -22.86 -7.40
CA TRP A 157 -15.57 -23.88 -8.46
C TRP A 157 -14.21 -24.32 -9.02
N MET A 158 -13.14 -23.55 -8.79
CA MET A 158 -11.78 -23.94 -9.16
C MET A 158 -11.07 -24.79 -8.09
N LYS A 159 -11.70 -25.00 -6.93
CA LYS A 159 -11.07 -25.62 -5.75
C LYS A 159 -11.63 -26.99 -5.45
N ASP A 160 -10.80 -27.85 -4.86
CA ASP A 160 -11.17 -29.22 -4.52
C ASP A 160 -12.29 -29.32 -3.47
N ASN A 161 -12.34 -28.37 -2.54
CA ASN A 161 -13.33 -28.32 -1.49
C ASN A 161 -14.57 -27.48 -1.85
N LYS A 162 -14.56 -26.74 -2.97
CA LYS A 162 -15.63 -25.81 -3.36
C LYS A 162 -16.01 -24.77 -2.30
N GLU A 163 -15.06 -24.39 -1.45
CA GLU A 163 -15.26 -23.40 -0.38
C GLU A 163 -14.34 -22.19 -0.54
N TRP A 164 -14.72 -21.06 0.07
CA TRP A 164 -13.88 -19.86 0.12
C TRP A 164 -12.61 -20.06 0.96
N VAL A 165 -12.73 -20.82 2.05
CA VAL A 165 -11.64 -21.03 3.03
C VAL A 165 -11.06 -22.43 2.90
N GLY A 166 -9.74 -22.55 3.01
CA GLY A 166 -9.03 -23.82 2.87
C GLY A 166 -9.05 -24.35 1.43
N GLY A 167 -8.76 -25.65 1.27
CA GLY A 167 -8.69 -26.31 -0.03
C GLY A 167 -7.48 -25.90 -0.87
N LYS A 168 -7.41 -26.45 -2.08
CA LYS A 168 -6.36 -26.14 -3.07
C LYS A 168 -6.97 -25.96 -4.45
N LEU A 169 -6.26 -25.18 -5.28
CA LEU A 169 -6.56 -25.07 -6.70
C LEU A 169 -6.46 -26.46 -7.35
N LEU A 170 -7.49 -26.86 -8.10
CA LEU A 170 -7.43 -28.09 -8.87
C LEU A 170 -6.48 -27.90 -10.06
N PRO A 171 -5.58 -28.86 -10.35
CA PRO A 171 -4.60 -28.72 -11.42
C PRO A 171 -5.19 -28.38 -12.79
N GLU A 172 -6.41 -28.84 -13.07
CA GLU A 172 -7.10 -28.57 -14.35
C GLU A 172 -7.48 -27.09 -14.56
N TYR A 173 -7.45 -26.27 -13.50
CA TYR A 173 -7.73 -24.84 -13.57
C TYR A 173 -6.46 -23.99 -13.42
N ASN A 174 -5.26 -24.58 -13.43
CA ASN A 174 -4.00 -23.82 -13.34
C ASN A 174 -3.87 -22.76 -14.45
N GLU A 175 -4.20 -23.12 -15.70
CA GLU A 175 -4.15 -22.20 -16.84
C GLU A 175 -5.23 -21.12 -16.73
N THR A 176 -6.46 -21.49 -16.37
CA THR A 176 -7.54 -20.54 -16.13
C THR A 176 -7.18 -19.56 -15.01
N TRP A 177 -6.57 -20.04 -13.92
CA TRP A 177 -6.13 -19.20 -12.82
C TRP A 177 -4.97 -18.29 -13.22
N ALA A 178 -4.04 -18.74 -14.06
CA ALA A 178 -3.02 -17.85 -14.62
C ALA A 178 -3.62 -16.75 -15.52
N LEU A 179 -4.58 -17.10 -16.40
CA LEU A 179 -5.32 -16.14 -17.23
C LEU A 179 -6.07 -15.11 -16.37
N TYR A 180 -6.61 -15.54 -15.22
CA TYR A 180 -7.33 -14.69 -14.27
C TYR A 180 -6.55 -13.45 -13.84
N PHE A 181 -5.23 -13.57 -13.63
CA PHE A 181 -4.39 -12.44 -13.23
C PHE A 181 -4.12 -11.44 -14.36
N SER A 182 -4.36 -11.82 -15.62
CA SER A 182 -4.07 -10.99 -16.80
C SER A 182 -5.28 -10.25 -17.35
N LYS A 183 -6.50 -10.63 -16.93
CA LYS A 183 -7.77 -10.00 -17.31
C LYS A 183 -7.98 -8.68 -16.55
#